data_AF-A0A5C7HYD0-F1
#
_entry.id   AF-A0A5C7HYD0-F1
#
_cell.length_a   1.000
_cell.length_b   1.000
_cell.length_c   1.000
_cell.angle_alpha   90.00
_cell.angle_beta   90.00
_cell.angle_gamma   90.00
#
_symmetry.space_group_name_H-M   'P 1'
#
loop_
_entity.id
_entity.type
_entity.pdbx_description
1 polymer ?
#
loop_
_entity_poly.entity_id
_entity_poly.type
_entity_poly.pdbx_seq_one_letter_code
_entity_poly.pdbx_strand_id
1 'polypeptide(L)'
;MKHISDEENDRTMFVTFARGFPVTETEVRRRCIFRKMSLVILLPLCARLVFSFATTVDQVLNGKRIAKFRFRGRHIWGRKYERSRD
;
A
#
# COMPACT_ATOMS: atom_id res chain seq x y z
N MET A 1 7.26 18.13 8.35
CA MET A 1 6.90 17.25 7.21
C MET A 1 8.19 16.62 6.69
N LYS A 2 8.40 15.29 6.81
CA LYS A 2 9.64 14.68 6.30
C LYS A 2 9.57 14.61 4.77
N HIS A 3 10.58 15.18 4.09
CA HIS A 3 10.74 15.02 2.64
C HIS A 3 10.99 13.54 2.34
N ILE A 4 10.03 12.91 1.68
CA ILE A 4 10.14 11.54 1.17
C ILE A 4 10.90 11.63 -0.16
N SER A 5 12.01 10.90 -0.29
CA SER A 5 12.83 10.86 -1.51
C SER A 5 12.08 10.16 -2.65
N ASP A 6 12.44 10.43 -3.90
CA ASP A 6 11.79 9.81 -5.07
C ASP A 6 11.92 8.27 -5.08
N GLU A 7 13.00 7.74 -4.52
CA GLU A 7 13.13 6.29 -4.30
C GLU A 7 12.15 5.74 -3.25
N GLU A 8 11.84 6.50 -2.20
CA GLU A 8 10.82 6.10 -1.23
C GLU A 8 9.40 6.25 -1.81
N ASN A 9 9.19 7.17 -2.75
CA ASN A 9 7.95 7.34 -3.50
C ASN A 9 7.63 6.10 -4.35
N ASP A 10 8.57 5.63 -5.16
CA ASP A 10 8.36 4.45 -6.02
C ASP A 10 8.16 3.16 -5.24
N ARG A 11 8.65 3.14 -3.99
CA ARG A 11 8.47 2.06 -3.01
C ARG A 11 7.20 2.21 -2.19
N THR A 12 6.42 3.27 -2.38
CA THR A 12 5.21 3.53 -1.61
C THR A 12 3.95 3.14 -2.39
N MET A 13 3.03 2.45 -1.71
CA MET A 13 1.69 2.14 -2.16
C MET A 13 0.68 2.59 -1.10
N PHE A 14 -0.53 2.92 -1.51
CA PHE A 14 -1.66 3.14 -0.62
C PHE A 14 -2.70 2.06 -0.85
N VAL A 15 -3.29 1.57 0.23
CA VAL A 15 -4.39 0.62 0.16
C VAL A 15 -5.61 1.26 0.77
N THR A 16 -6.72 1.20 0.03
CA THR A 16 -8.04 1.62 0.49
C THR A 16 -8.98 0.43 0.52
N PHE A 17 -9.75 0.31 1.60
CA PHE A 17 -10.68 -0.80 1.79
C PHE A 17 -12.07 -0.40 1.29
N ALA A 18 -12.68 -1.25 0.45
CA ALA A 18 -14.07 -1.05 0.07
C ALA A 18 -14.97 -1.46 1.24
N ARG A 19 -15.79 -0.50 1.72
CA ARG A 19 -16.86 -0.68 2.72
C ARG A 19 -16.40 -1.04 4.15
N GLY A 20 -16.30 0.00 4.99
CA GLY A 20 -16.82 0.02 6.37
C GLY A 20 -16.05 -0.67 7.47
N PHE A 21 -15.11 -1.59 7.19
CA PHE A 21 -14.38 -2.32 8.24
C PHE A 21 -12.91 -1.95 8.29
N PRO A 22 -12.41 -1.43 9.44
CA PRO A 22 -11.00 -1.17 9.60
C PRO A 22 -10.21 -2.47 9.61
N VAL A 23 -9.17 -2.54 8.78
CA VAL A 23 -8.22 -3.65 8.76
C VAL A 23 -7.04 -3.29 9.64
N THR A 24 -6.69 -4.21 10.52
CA THR A 24 -5.62 -3.98 11.51
C THR A 24 -4.24 -4.16 10.88
N GLU A 25 -3.23 -3.50 11.46
CA GLU A 25 -1.83 -3.68 11.07
C GLU A 25 -1.39 -5.14 11.07
N THR A 26 -1.85 -5.89 12.07
CA THR A 26 -1.60 -7.33 12.21
C THR A 26 -2.13 -8.12 11.02
N GLU A 27 -3.32 -7.78 10.50
CA GLU A 27 -3.90 -8.45 9.34
C GLU A 27 -3.11 -8.19 8.05
N VAL A 28 -2.60 -6.98 7.87
CA VAL A 28 -1.75 -6.64 6.72
C VAL A 28 -0.39 -7.32 6.84
N ARG A 29 0.26 -7.22 8.00
CA ARG A 29 1.59 -7.83 8.24
C ARG A 29 1.59 -9.34 8.12
N ARG A 30 0.56 -10.06 8.60
CA ARG A 30 0.49 -11.52 8.52
C ARG A 30 0.43 -12.06 7.09
N ARG A 31 -0.03 -11.26 6.12
CA ARG A 31 -0.20 -11.69 4.72
C ARG A 31 0.84 -11.10 3.78
N CYS A 32 1.46 -9.98 4.14
CA CYS A 32 2.60 -9.44 3.41
C CYS A 32 3.80 -10.38 3.57
N ILE A 33 4.03 -11.18 2.54
CA ILE A 33 5.23 -12.03 2.37
C ILE A 33 6.51 -11.18 2.42
N PHE A 34 6.37 -9.86 2.21
CA PHE A 34 7.43 -8.87 2.27
C PHE A 34 7.79 -8.51 3.72
N ARG A 35 8.74 -9.28 4.27
CA ARG A 35 9.27 -9.16 5.64
C ARG A 35 9.89 -7.79 5.99
N LYS A 36 10.09 -6.92 5.00
CA LYS A 36 10.66 -5.56 5.15
C LYS A 36 9.71 -4.53 4.55
N MET A 37 8.72 -4.16 5.36
CA MET A 37 7.68 -3.21 4.99
C MET A 37 7.32 -2.32 6.19
N SER A 38 7.26 -1.00 5.97
CA SER A 38 6.70 -0.06 6.93
C SER A 38 5.23 0.17 6.59
N LEU A 39 4.35 -0.11 7.56
CA LEU A 39 2.91 0.15 7.47
C LEU A 39 2.58 1.36 8.34
N VAL A 40 1.84 2.32 7.78
CA VAL A 40 1.25 3.43 8.53
C VAL A 40 -0.25 3.45 8.25
N ILE A 41 -1.07 3.19 9.27
CA ILE A 41 -2.52 3.33 9.19
C ILE A 41 -2.82 4.83 9.24
N LEU A 42 -3.35 5.40 8.15
CA LEU A 42 -3.65 6.83 8.05
C LEU A 42 -5.10 7.14 8.45
N LEU A 43 -6.02 6.23 8.10
CA LEU A 43 -7.45 6.30 8.41
C LEU A 43 -7.96 4.87 8.60
N PRO A 44 -9.11 4.65 9.26
CA PRO A 44 -9.67 3.31 9.44
C PRO A 44 -9.78 2.51 8.14
N LEU A 45 -9.94 3.17 6.98
CA LEU A 45 -10.04 2.52 5.68
C LEU A 45 -8.86 2.79 4.73
N CYS A 46 -7.78 3.42 5.21
CA CYS A 46 -6.60 3.75 4.38
C CYS A 46 -5.29 3.39 5.10
N ALA A 47 -4.45 2.63 4.42
CA ALA A 47 -3.11 2.27 4.84
C ALA A 47 -2.06 2.77 3.85
N ARG A 48 -0.93 3.27 4.34
CA ARG A 48 0.28 3.52 3.56
C ARG A 48 1.27 2.39 3.79
N LEU A 49 1.82 1.92 2.68
CA LEU A 49 2.68 0.76 2.57
C LEU A 49 3.99 1.18 1.92
N VAL A 50 5.10 1.13 2.66
CA VAL A 50 6.44 1.43 2.11
C VAL A 50 7.23 0.13 2.05
N PHE A 51 7.57 -0.29 0.84
CA PHE A 51 8.31 -1.52 0.56
C PHE A 51 9.82 -1.26 0.52
N SER A 52 10.62 -2.34 0.52
CA SER A 52 12.08 -2.20 0.37
C SER A 52 12.51 -1.91 -1.07
N PHE A 53 11.74 -2.37 -2.06
CA PHE A 53 12.07 -2.28 -3.49
C PHE A 53 10.87 -1.82 -4.31
N ALA A 54 11.09 -0.98 -5.31
CA ALA A 54 10.04 -0.48 -6.20
C ALA A 54 9.46 -1.61 -7.08
N THR A 55 10.31 -2.56 -7.48
CA THR A 55 9.90 -3.77 -8.21
C THR A 55 8.86 -4.59 -7.46
N THR A 56 8.86 -4.55 -6.12
CA THR A 56 7.82 -5.18 -5.30
C THR A 56 6.46 -4.50 -5.47
N VAL A 57 6.43 -3.17 -5.52
CA VAL A 57 5.19 -2.41 -5.77
C VAL A 57 4.66 -2.76 -7.15
N ASP A 58 5.53 -2.80 -8.16
CA ASP A 58 5.14 -3.14 -9.52
C ASP A 58 4.65 -4.60 -9.63
N GLN A 59 5.28 -5.56 -8.95
CA GLN A 59 4.80 -6.94 -8.88
C GLN A 59 3.44 -7.05 -8.20
N VAL A 60 3.24 -6.36 -7.07
CA VAL A 60 1.98 -6.36 -6.33
C VAL A 60 0.87 -5.75 -7.18
N LEU A 61 1.13 -4.65 -7.89
CA LEU A 61 0.15 -4.00 -8.75
C LEU A 61 0.07 -4.61 -10.16
N ASN A 62 0.84 -5.67 -10.44
CA ASN A 62 0.95 -6.29 -11.77
C ASN A 62 1.27 -5.27 -12.88
N GLY A 63 2.23 -4.38 -12.61
CA GLY A 63 2.67 -3.30 -13.49
C GLY A 63 1.69 -2.14 -13.64
N LYS A 64 0.53 -2.16 -12.95
CA LYS A 64 -0.49 -1.12 -13.06
C LYS A 64 -0.29 -0.03 -11.99
N ARG A 65 -0.86 1.16 -12.23
CA ARG A 65 -0.94 2.22 -11.20
C ARG A 65 -1.91 1.86 -10.07
N ILE A 66 -3.02 1.20 -10.40
CA ILE A 66 -4.08 0.82 -9.48
C ILE A 66 -4.44 -0.65 -9.73
N ALA A 67 -4.58 -1.42 -8.66
CA ALA A 67 -5.00 -2.80 -8.71
C ALA A 67 -6.04 -3.09 -7.63
N LYS A 68 -7.02 -3.94 -7.97
CA LYS A 68 -8.05 -4.41 -7.04
C LYS A 68 -7.64 -5.81 -6.56
N PHE A 69 -7.66 -6.01 -5.24
CA PHE A 69 -7.37 -7.29 -4.61
C PHE A 69 -8.56 -7.79 -3.81
N ARG A 70 -8.57 -9.09 -3.55
CA ARG A 70 -9.52 -9.72 -2.64
C ARG A 70 -8.80 -10.14 -1.36
N PHE A 71 -9.12 -9.51 -0.24
CA PHE A 71 -8.56 -9.79 1.08
C PHE A 71 -9.65 -10.33 2.01
N ARG A 72 -9.56 -11.60 2.42
CA ARG A 72 -10.55 -12.26 3.29
C ARG A 72 -12.01 -12.09 2.80
N GLY A 73 -12.23 -12.23 1.49
CA GLY A 73 -13.53 -12.01 0.86
C GLY A 73 -13.92 -10.53 0.64
N ARG A 74 -13.13 -9.57 1.13
CA ARG A 74 -13.35 -8.13 0.93
C ARG A 74 -12.57 -7.61 -0.27
N HIS A 75 -13.09 -6.59 -0.94
CA HIS A 75 -12.39 -5.89 -2.01
C HIS A 75 -11.52 -4.77 -1.44
N ILE A 76 -10.26 -4.72 -1.86
CA ILE A 76 -9.33 -3.64 -1.52
C ILE A 76 -8.73 -3.08 -2.80
N TRP A 77 -8.38 -1.82 -2.79
CA TRP A 77 -7.70 -1.15 -3.88
C TRP A 77 -6.30 -0.77 -3.43
N GLY A 78 -5.28 -1.17 -4.18
CA GLY A 78 -3.94 -0.65 -4.04
C GLY A 78 -3.66 0.38 -5.13
N ARG A 79 -2.98 1.46 -4.79
CA ARG A 79 -2.51 2.49 -5.73
C ARG A 79 -1.05 2.84 -5.46
N LYS A 80 -0.21 2.94 -6.50
CA LYS A 80 1.16 3.43 -6.37
C LYS A 80 1.14 4.88 -5.88
N TYR A 81 2.10 5.28 -5.07
CA TYR A 81 2.25 6.69 -4.72
C TYR A 81 2.71 7.48 -5.94
N GLU A 82 2.09 8.62 -6.13
CA GLU A 82 2.55 9.62 -7.08
C GLU A 82 2.81 10.87 -6.28
N ARG A 83 4.00 11.46 -6.44
CA ARG A 83 4.15 12.88 -6.13
C ARG A 83 3.15 13.60 -7.05
N SER A 84 2.14 14.24 -6.48
CA SER A 84 1.41 15.27 -7.22
C SER A 84 2.46 16.24 -7.74
N ARG A 85 2.52 16.40 -9.07
CA ARG A 85 3.27 17.50 -9.68
C ARG A 85 2.46 18.76 -9.37
N ASP A 86 2.81 19.40 -8.26
CA ASP A 86 2.64 20.85 -8.10
C ASP A 86 3.98 21.51 -8.42
#